data_AF-R1EP17-F1
#
_entry.id   AF-R1EP17-F1
#
_cell.length_a   1.000
_cell.length_b   1.000
_cell.length_c   1.000
_cell.angle_alpha   90.00
_cell.angle_beta   90.00
_cell.angle_gamma   90.00
#
_symmetry.space_group_name_H-M   'P 1'
#
loop_
_entity.id
_entity.type
_entity.pdbx_description
1 polymer ?
#
loop_
_entity_poly.entity_id
_entity_poly.type
_entity_poly.pdbx_seq_one_letter_code
_entity_poly.pdbx_strand_id
1 'polypeptide(L)'
;MPVARARLLALSPPAELRPAHTLLNGQCFGWRPHEHRVDEYVGVLGRRVVSIRQTTSGTEFAAMHGRPEGLEEELIDYFQLRTPLSSLYAQWASAGCRRMEAISRSLPGLRILRQEPCECLFSFICSSNNNVPRITLILDRMRERPS
;
A
#
# COMPACT_ATOMS: atom_id res chain seq x y z
N MET A 1 1.81 -12.32 -24.03
CA MET A 1 2.11 -13.55 -23.27
C MET A 1 1.11 -13.65 -22.13
N PRO A 2 0.40 -14.77 -21.94
CA PRO A 2 -0.53 -14.89 -20.84
C PRO A 2 0.28 -15.02 -19.55
N VAL A 3 0.23 -14.01 -18.69
CA VAL A 3 0.79 -14.07 -17.33
C VAL A 3 0.03 -15.19 -16.62
N ALA A 4 0.71 -16.28 -16.27
CA ALA A 4 0.15 -17.30 -15.41
C ALA A 4 -0.46 -16.60 -14.19
N ARG A 5 -1.75 -16.84 -13.91
CA ARG A 5 -2.44 -16.19 -12.78
C ARG A 5 -1.69 -16.58 -11.51
N ALA A 6 -0.92 -15.65 -10.96
CA ALA A 6 -0.25 -15.83 -9.68
C ALA A 6 -1.33 -16.13 -8.62
N ARG A 7 -1.06 -17.11 -7.76
CA ARG A 7 -1.98 -17.49 -6.69
C ARG A 7 -2.03 -16.35 -5.67
N LEU A 8 -3.23 -15.84 -5.42
CA LEU A 8 -3.46 -14.86 -4.36
C LEU A 8 -3.42 -15.54 -2.99
N LEU A 9 -2.72 -14.91 -2.05
CA LEU A 9 -2.57 -15.33 -0.66
C LEU A 9 -3.21 -14.29 0.25
N ALA A 10 -3.83 -14.72 1.35
CA ALA A 10 -4.41 -13.81 2.33
C ALA A 10 -3.31 -13.06 3.09
N LEU A 11 -3.50 -11.75 3.33
CA LEU A 11 -2.54 -10.89 4.04
C LEU A 11 -3.11 -10.39 5.37
N SER A 12 -4.32 -9.83 5.35
CA SER A 12 -4.87 -9.10 6.50
C SER A 12 -6.40 -9.00 6.42
N PRO A 13 -7.11 -8.98 7.56
CA PRO A 13 -8.54 -8.69 7.58
C PRO A 13 -8.83 -7.21 7.24
N PRO A 14 -10.08 -6.88 6.86
CA PRO A 14 -10.53 -5.54 6.51
C PRO A 14 -10.26 -4.44 7.55
N ALA A 15 -10.46 -4.77 8.82
CA ALA A 15 -10.30 -3.82 9.92
C ALA A 15 -8.84 -3.36 10.07
N GLU A 16 -7.90 -4.22 9.66
CA GLU A 16 -6.47 -4.00 9.79
C GLU A 16 -5.87 -3.44 8.51
N LEU A 17 -6.39 -3.75 7.32
CA LEU A 17 -5.91 -3.16 6.05
C LEU A 17 -7.03 -3.04 5.02
N ARG A 18 -7.19 -1.84 4.48
CA ARG A 18 -7.98 -1.53 3.28
C ARG A 18 -7.09 -0.82 2.25
N PRO A 19 -6.69 -1.50 1.17
CA PRO A 19 -5.86 -0.92 0.11
C PRO A 19 -6.45 0.36 -0.47
N ALA A 20 -7.78 0.42 -0.66
CA ALA A 20 -8.45 1.62 -1.18
C ALA A 20 -8.23 2.86 -0.31
N HIS A 21 -8.19 2.71 1.03
CA HIS A 21 -7.96 3.81 1.97
C HIS A 21 -6.49 4.14 2.17
N THR A 22 -5.59 3.20 1.84
CA THR A 22 -4.16 3.28 2.16
C THR A 22 -3.32 3.68 0.95
N LEU A 23 -3.53 3.04 -0.20
CA LEU A 23 -2.66 3.18 -1.38
C LEU A 23 -2.99 4.40 -2.24
N LEU A 24 -4.22 4.92 -2.15
CA LEU A 24 -4.70 6.03 -2.99
C LEU A 24 -4.86 7.36 -2.24
N ASN A 25 -4.40 7.46 -1.00
CA ASN A 25 -4.60 8.65 -0.16
C ASN A 25 -3.51 9.73 -0.33
N GLY A 26 -2.62 9.56 -1.32
CA GLY A 26 -1.53 10.49 -1.62
C GLY A 26 -0.25 10.30 -0.80
N GLN A 27 -0.19 9.31 0.10
CA GLN A 27 1.04 9.03 0.85
C GLN A 27 2.11 8.34 0.01
N CYS A 28 1.72 7.57 -1.01
CA CYS A 28 2.60 6.86 -1.93
C CYS A 28 2.08 6.97 -3.37
N PHE A 29 2.97 6.86 -4.34
CA PHE A 29 2.64 6.95 -5.78
C PHE A 29 3.07 5.72 -6.59
N GLY A 30 3.70 4.73 -5.96
CA GLY A 30 4.18 3.50 -6.59
C GLY A 30 3.09 2.47 -6.91
N TRP A 31 1.84 2.71 -6.52
CA TRP A 31 0.71 1.80 -6.70
C TRP A 31 -0.30 2.38 -7.69
N ARG A 32 -0.79 1.54 -8.62
CA ARG A 32 -1.79 1.91 -9.61
C ARG A 32 -2.99 0.96 -9.55
N PRO A 33 -4.22 1.45 -9.68
CA PRO A 33 -5.38 0.57 -9.83
C PRO A 33 -5.25 -0.25 -11.13
N HIS A 34 -5.69 -1.50 -11.10
CA HIS A 34 -5.69 -2.37 -12.26
C HIS A 34 -6.81 -1.94 -13.22
N GLU A 35 -6.50 -1.77 -14.51
CA GLU A 35 -7.41 -1.19 -15.53
C GLU A 35 -8.79 -1.85 -15.59
N HIS A 36 -8.84 -3.17 -15.40
CA HIS A 36 -10.08 -3.96 -15.45
C HIS A 36 -10.59 -4.48 -14.10
N ARG A 37 -9.88 -4.22 -12.99
CA ARG A 37 -10.23 -4.75 -11.65
C ARG A 37 -10.09 -3.64 -10.62
N VAL A 38 -11.22 -3.02 -10.28
CA VAL A 38 -11.30 -1.82 -9.42
C VAL A 38 -10.73 -2.06 -8.02
N ASP A 39 -10.88 -3.27 -7.49
CA ASP A 39 -10.38 -3.65 -6.16
C ASP A 39 -8.94 -4.19 -6.17
N GLU A 40 -8.23 -4.08 -7.28
CA GLU A 40 -6.86 -4.57 -7.40
C GLU A 40 -5.89 -3.44 -7.73
N TYR A 41 -4.74 -3.50 -7.07
CA TYR A 41 -3.68 -2.51 -7.15
C TYR A 41 -2.39 -3.22 -7.52
N VAL A 42 -1.69 -2.69 -8.50
CA VAL A 42 -0.39 -3.20 -8.93
C VAL A 42 0.67 -2.17 -8.60
N GLY A 43 1.74 -2.60 -7.97
CA GLY A 43 2.84 -1.74 -7.59
C GLY A 43 4.16 -2.49 -7.58
N VAL A 44 5.22 -1.73 -7.34
CA VAL A 44 6.58 -2.27 -7.18
C VAL A 44 6.95 -2.19 -5.71
N LEU A 45 7.38 -3.32 -5.14
CA LEU A 45 7.93 -3.39 -3.79
C LEU A 45 9.28 -4.11 -3.85
N GLY A 46 10.34 -3.43 -3.44
CA GLY A 46 11.71 -3.88 -3.65
C GLY A 46 12.00 -4.16 -5.13
N ARG A 47 12.29 -5.42 -5.47
CA ARG A 47 12.56 -5.88 -6.86
C ARG A 47 11.39 -6.68 -7.46
N ARG A 48 10.20 -6.57 -6.89
CA ARG A 48 9.03 -7.38 -7.25
C ARG A 48 7.93 -6.51 -7.81
N VAL A 49 7.20 -7.05 -8.80
CA VAL A 49 5.89 -6.52 -9.17
C VAL A 49 4.85 -7.26 -8.36
N VAL A 50 4.08 -6.53 -7.57
CA VAL A 50 3.14 -7.09 -6.61
C VAL A 50 1.73 -6.65 -6.99
N SER A 51 0.81 -7.61 -6.98
CA SER A 51 -0.63 -7.35 -7.00
C SER A 51 -1.17 -7.43 -5.58
N ILE A 52 -1.96 -6.44 -5.18
CA ILE A 52 -2.73 -6.43 -3.94
C ILE A 52 -4.20 -6.29 -4.30
N ARG A 53 -5.01 -7.25 -3.83
CA ARG A 53 -6.44 -7.28 -4.08
C ARG A 53 -7.21 -7.10 -2.79
N GLN A 54 -8.11 -6.13 -2.78
CA GLN A 54 -9.10 -5.96 -1.75
C GLN A 54 -10.28 -6.90 -2.01
N THR A 55 -10.77 -7.56 -0.97
CA THR A 55 -11.97 -8.41 -1.02
C THR A 55 -12.92 -8.03 0.11
N THR A 56 -14.11 -8.62 0.12
CA THR A 56 -15.04 -8.46 1.25
C THR A 56 -14.48 -9.05 2.54
N SER A 57 -13.74 -10.16 2.46
CA SER A 57 -13.17 -10.89 3.60
C SER A 57 -11.79 -10.40 4.05
N GLY A 58 -11.10 -9.57 3.26
CA GLY A 58 -9.78 -9.06 3.64
C GLY A 58 -8.99 -8.45 2.50
N THR A 59 -7.67 -8.54 2.63
CA THR A 59 -6.69 -8.15 1.63
C THR A 59 -5.88 -9.38 1.25
N GLU A 60 -5.68 -9.56 -0.04
CA GLU A 60 -4.87 -10.63 -0.62
C GLU A 60 -3.73 -10.04 -1.45
N PHE A 61 -2.67 -10.82 -1.67
CA PHE A 61 -1.52 -10.40 -2.45
C PHE A 61 -0.97 -11.52 -3.33
N ALA A 62 -0.24 -11.15 -4.39
CA ALA A 62 0.52 -12.06 -5.22
C ALA A 62 1.76 -11.39 -5.82
N ALA A 63 2.84 -12.16 -5.97
CA ALA A 63 3.97 -11.75 -6.79
C ALA A 63 3.61 -11.98 -8.26
N MET A 64 3.49 -10.90 -9.04
CA MET A 64 3.28 -10.94 -10.49
C MET A 64 4.60 -11.13 -11.25
N HIS A 65 5.69 -10.61 -10.68
CA HIS A 65 7.04 -10.79 -11.18
C HIS A 65 8.06 -10.73 -10.03
N GLY A 66 9.14 -11.50 -10.13
CA GLY A 66 10.16 -11.64 -9.09
C GLY A 66 9.96 -12.87 -8.21
N ARG A 67 10.89 -13.06 -7.26
CA ARG A 67 10.91 -14.18 -6.32
C ARG A 67 9.85 -14.00 -5.22
N PRO A 68 8.89 -14.92 -5.02
CA PRO A 68 7.83 -14.75 -4.01
C PRO A 68 8.34 -14.92 -2.56
N GLU A 69 9.52 -15.50 -2.36
CA GLU A 69 10.08 -15.76 -1.04
C GLU A 69 10.27 -14.46 -0.27
N GLY A 70 9.76 -14.42 0.97
CA GLY A 70 9.85 -13.26 1.86
C GLY A 70 8.93 -12.08 1.51
N LEU A 71 8.13 -12.17 0.44
CA LEU A 71 7.22 -11.09 0.05
C LEU A 71 6.16 -10.80 1.13
N GLU A 72 5.62 -11.85 1.76
CA GLU A 72 4.62 -11.67 2.83
C GLU A 72 5.17 -10.85 3.99
N GLU A 73 6.38 -11.18 4.45
CA GLU A 73 7.05 -10.45 5.54
C GLU A 73 7.38 -9.01 5.14
N GLU A 74 7.83 -8.79 3.90
CA GLU A 74 8.07 -7.45 3.38
C GLU A 74 6.78 -6.61 3.32
N LEU A 75 5.65 -7.22 2.95
CA LEU A 75 4.34 -6.56 2.97
C LEU A 75 3.87 -6.26 4.39
N ILE A 76 4.08 -7.20 5.32
CA ILE A 76 3.78 -7.01 6.75
C ILE A 76 4.55 -5.80 7.29
N ASP A 77 5.82 -5.65 6.94
CA ASP A 77 6.63 -4.49 7.34
C ASP A 77 6.18 -3.20 6.63
N TYR A 78 5.99 -3.25 5.31
CA TYR A 78 5.59 -2.10 4.49
C TYR A 78 4.25 -1.50 4.93
N PHE A 79 3.25 -2.34 5.23
CA PHE A 79 1.94 -1.91 5.73
C PHE A 79 1.88 -1.76 7.26
N GLN A 80 2.99 -2.01 7.96
CA GLN A 80 3.08 -1.98 9.42
C GLN A 80 2.03 -2.88 10.12
N LEU A 81 1.76 -4.07 9.58
CA LEU A 81 0.69 -4.96 10.05
C LEU A 81 0.95 -5.57 11.43
N ARG A 82 2.18 -5.49 11.93
CA ARG A 82 2.54 -5.91 13.30
C ARG A 82 1.92 -5.00 14.37
N THR A 83 1.53 -3.79 14.01
CA THR A 83 0.84 -2.85 14.90
C THR A 83 -0.68 -3.08 14.79
N PRO A 84 -1.41 -3.40 15.87
CA PRO A 84 -2.84 -3.67 15.80
C PRO A 84 -3.64 -2.36 15.64
N LEU A 85 -4.11 -2.08 14.42
CA LEU A 85 -4.80 -0.83 14.08
C LEU A 85 -6.13 -0.70 14.82
N SER A 86 -6.89 -1.80 14.90
CA SER A 86 -8.15 -1.84 15.65
C SER A 86 -7.98 -1.43 17.11
N SER A 87 -6.87 -1.83 17.75
CA SER A 87 -6.55 -1.44 19.13
C SER A 87 -6.24 0.05 19.24
N LEU A 88 -5.47 0.60 18.30
CA LEU A 88 -5.18 2.04 18.26
C LEU A 88 -6.44 2.87 18.04
N TYR A 89 -7.31 2.43 17.12
CA TYR A 89 -8.60 3.08 16.86
C TYR A 89 -9.50 3.09 18.10
N ALA A 90 -9.57 1.97 18.83
CA ALA A 90 -10.33 1.89 20.08
C ALA A 90 -9.77 2.83 21.15
N GLN A 91 -8.44 2.86 21.30
CA GLN A 91 -7.78 3.76 22.25
C GLN A 91 -8.06 5.23 21.92
N TRP A 92 -7.88 5.65 20.67
CA TRP A 92 -8.10 7.06 20.30
C TRP A 92 -9.57 7.48 20.36
N ALA A 93 -10.50 6.57 20.07
CA ALA A 93 -11.92 6.83 20.27
C ALA A 93 -12.26 7.01 21.75
N SER A 94 -11.69 6.15 22.63
CA SER A 94 -11.91 6.23 24.07
C SER A 94 -11.28 7.47 24.74
N ALA A 95 -10.25 8.05 24.13
CA ALA A 95 -9.58 9.25 24.62
C ALA A 95 -10.40 10.55 24.42
N GLY A 96 -11.66 10.47 23.98
CA GLY A 96 -12.58 11.60 23.86
C GLY A 96 -12.42 12.44 22.58
N CYS A 97 -11.60 11.99 21.62
CA CYS A 97 -11.44 12.68 20.34
C CYS A 97 -12.56 12.30 19.36
N ARG A 98 -13.67 13.06 19.34
CA ARG A 98 -14.81 12.84 18.42
C ARG A 98 -14.41 12.71 16.95
N ARG A 99 -13.38 13.45 16.52
CA ARG A 99 -12.87 13.37 15.15
C ARG A 99 -12.25 12.01 14.85
N MET A 100 -11.51 11.44 15.80
CA MET A 100 -10.90 10.13 15.61
C MET A 100 -11.92 8.99 15.69
N GLU A 101 -12.96 9.14 16.50
CA GLU A 101 -14.12 8.24 16.49
C GLU A 101 -14.83 8.23 15.13
N ALA A 102 -14.99 9.40 14.49
CA ALA A 102 -15.56 9.48 13.14
C ALA A 102 -14.63 8.85 12.09
N ILE A 103 -13.32 9.11 12.18
CA ILE A 103 -12.32 8.53 11.26
C ILE A 103 -12.28 7.01 11.39
N SER A 104 -12.29 6.46 12.61
CA SER A 104 -12.19 5.01 12.81
C SER A 104 -13.38 4.25 12.23
N ARG A 105 -14.57 4.87 12.19
CA ARG A 105 -15.78 4.33 11.55
C ARG A 105 -15.75 4.48 10.03
N SER A 106 -15.28 5.61 9.51
CA SER A 106 -15.34 5.92 8.08
C SER A 106 -14.16 5.38 7.27
N LEU A 107 -13.00 5.19 7.90
CA LEU A 107 -11.75 4.77 7.25
C LEU A 107 -11.11 3.57 7.97
N PRO A 108 -11.82 2.43 8.06
CA PRO A 108 -11.24 1.19 8.60
C PRO A 108 -10.06 0.73 7.75
N GLY A 109 -9.05 0.13 8.38
CA GLY A 109 -7.89 -0.41 7.67
C GLY A 109 -7.00 0.62 6.99
N LEU A 110 -7.15 1.92 7.29
CA LEU A 110 -6.24 2.96 6.80
C LEU A 110 -4.90 2.85 7.55
N ARG A 111 -3.81 2.67 6.80
CA ARG A 111 -2.45 2.56 7.36
C ARG A 111 -1.56 3.71 6.92
N ILE A 112 -0.58 4.01 7.76
CA ILE A 112 0.61 4.76 7.35
C ILE A 112 1.66 3.74 6.89
N LEU A 113 2.19 3.96 5.69
CA LEU A 113 3.14 3.05 5.06
C LEU A 113 4.57 3.29 5.56
N ARG A 114 5.32 2.20 5.73
CA ARG A 114 6.77 2.23 5.97
C ARG A 114 7.53 2.30 4.64
N GLN A 115 7.44 3.45 3.98
CA GLN A 115 8.11 3.69 2.70
C GLN A 115 9.63 3.82 2.86
N GLU A 116 10.36 3.47 1.81
CA GLU A 116 11.79 3.75 1.72
C GLU A 116 12.02 5.28 1.74
N PRO A 117 13.02 5.79 2.48
CA PRO A 117 13.24 7.23 2.64
C PRO A 117 13.31 8.05 1.35
N CYS A 118 13.96 7.55 0.28
CA CYS A 118 14.03 8.25 -1.00
C CYS A 118 12.65 8.29 -1.66
N GLU A 119 11.92 7.17 -1.73
CA GLU A 119 10.55 7.15 -2.26
C GLU A 119 9.61 8.09 -1.49
N CYS A 120 9.73 8.13 -0.16
CA CYS A 120 8.97 9.04 0.70
C CYS A 120 9.30 10.51 0.41
N LEU A 121 10.59 10.85 0.32
CA LEU A 121 11.05 12.21 0.00
C LEU A 121 10.50 12.67 -1.35
N PHE A 122 10.61 11.84 -2.39
CA PHE A 122 10.10 12.18 -3.71
C PHE A 122 8.58 12.26 -3.73
N SER A 123 7.87 11.39 -3.02
CA SER A 123 6.42 11.46 -2.85
C SER A 123 6.01 12.82 -2.25
N PHE A 124 6.75 13.30 -1.25
CA PHE A 124 6.50 14.60 -0.65
C PHE A 124 6.83 15.78 -1.58
N ILE A 125 7.90 15.66 -2.39
CA ILE A 125 8.22 16.64 -3.44
C ILE A 125 7.12 16.65 -4.51
N CYS A 126 6.58 15.49 -4.90
CA CYS A 126 5.46 15.35 -5.84
C CYS A 126 4.20 16.05 -5.35
N SER A 127 3.82 15.84 -4.10
CA SER A 127 2.59 16.43 -3.56
C SER A 127 2.67 17.94 -3.48
N SER A 128 3.88 18.48 -3.26
CA SER A 128 4.14 19.93 -3.22
C SER A 128 4.28 20.56 -4.61
N ASN A 129 4.61 19.76 -5.63
CA ASN A 129 4.93 20.23 -6.97
C ASN A 129 4.17 19.37 -7.99
N ASN A 130 2.95 19.81 -8.37
CA ASN A 130 1.94 19.15 -9.24
C ASN A 130 2.41 18.65 -10.63
N ASN A 131 3.72 18.54 -10.87
CA ASN A 131 4.31 17.97 -12.06
C ASN A 131 4.68 16.48 -11.85
N VAL A 132 3.65 15.66 -11.60
CA VAL A 132 3.73 14.19 -11.46
C VAL A 132 4.55 13.52 -12.59
N PRO A 133 4.46 13.94 -13.87
CA PRO A 133 5.27 13.36 -14.94
C PRO A 133 6.78 13.51 -14.73
N ARG A 134 7.25 14.68 -14.28
CA ARG A 134 8.69 14.96 -14.10
C ARG A 134 9.30 14.12 -12.97
N ILE A 135 8.55 13.86 -11.91
CA ILE A 135 9.08 13.16 -10.74
C ILE A 135 8.96 11.64 -10.91
N THR A 136 7.90 11.15 -11.57
CA THR A 136 7.82 9.75 -12.02
C THR A 136 9.05 9.38 -12.87
N LEU A 137 9.45 10.26 -13.80
CA LEU A 137 10.66 10.06 -14.61
C LEU A 137 11.95 9.96 -13.77
N ILE A 138 12.07 10.73 -12.69
CA ILE A 138 13.25 10.68 -11.80
C ILE A 138 13.25 9.37 -11.00
N LEU A 139 12.09 8.96 -10.47
CA LEU A 139 11.92 7.70 -9.74
C LEU A 139 12.27 6.49 -10.60
N ASP A 140 11.74 6.44 -11.83
CA ASP A 140 12.00 5.34 -12.76
C ASP A 140 13.50 5.26 -13.08
N ARG A 141 14.17 6.39 -13.36
CA ARG A 141 15.62 6.44 -13.61
C ARG A 141 16.48 6.03 -12.42
N MET A 142 16.02 6.26 -11.19
CA MET A 142 16.77 5.84 -10.00
C MET A 142 16.64 4.34 -9.74
N ARG A 143 15.45 3.76 -10.02
CA ARG A 143 15.20 2.32 -9.95
C ARG A 143 15.99 1.52 -11.00
N GLU A 144 16.44 2.17 -12.08
CA GLU A 144 17.26 1.58 -13.14
C GLU A 144 18.75 1.45 -12.79
N ARG A 145 19.27 2.09 -11.74
CA ARG A 145 20.69 1.97 -11.37
C ARG A 145 20.92 0.75 -10.48
N PRO A 146 21.70 -0.26 -10.92
CA PRO A 146 22.17 -1.30 -10.02
C PRO A 146 23.24 -0.70 -9.10
N SER A 147 23.04 -0.88 -7.80
CA SER A 147 24.11 -0.84 -6.79
C SER A 147 25.10 -1.96 -7.02
#